data_AF-T0Z0E4-F1
#
_entry.id   AF-T0Z0E4-F1
#
_cell.length_a   1.000
_cell.length_b   1.000
_cell.length_c   1.000
_cell.angle_alpha   90.00
_cell.angle_beta   90.00
_cell.angle_gamma   90.00
#
_symmetry.space_group_name_H-M   'P 1'
#
loop_
_entity.id
_entity.type
_entity.pdbx_description
1 polymer ?
#
loop_
_entity_poly.entity_id
_entity_poly.type
_entity_poly.pdbx_seq_one_letter_code
_entity_poly.pdbx_strand_id
1 'polypeptide(L)'
;MPPIVLHHTQDKAMEAPRVIKKYPNRRLYDMRSKRYITLCEVKTLVLEQTPFQVIDARTQQDLTRCILMQIILEEELGKSPLFSC
;
A
#
# COMPACT_ATOMS: atom_id res chain seq x y z
N MET A 1 17.14 45.09 3.11
CA MET A 1 17.05 44.48 1.77
C MET A 1 17.14 42.96 1.93
N PRO A 2 16.13 42.17 1.55
CA PRO A 2 16.31 40.76 1.18
C PRO A 2 16.93 40.70 -0.23
N PRO A 3 17.70 39.66 -0.62
CA PRO A 3 17.17 38.32 -0.94
C PRO A 3 18.16 37.17 -0.56
N ILE A 4 18.09 35.89 -0.95
CA ILE A 4 17.14 35.06 -1.75
C ILE A 4 16.73 33.85 -0.88
N VAL A 5 15.52 33.30 -1.05
CA VAL A 5 15.15 31.99 -0.47
C VAL A 5 15.75 30.86 -1.29
N LEU A 6 16.72 30.11 -0.73
CA LEU A 6 17.10 28.81 -1.29
C LEU A 6 16.03 27.78 -0.94
N HIS A 7 15.02 27.71 -1.80
CA HIS A 7 14.15 26.55 -1.90
C HIS A 7 15.03 25.32 -2.12
N HIS A 8 15.26 24.57 -1.04
CA HIS A 8 15.74 23.20 -1.15
C HIS A 8 14.56 22.38 -1.66
N THR A 9 14.37 22.41 -2.98
CA THR A 9 13.53 21.48 -3.71
C THR A 9 14.13 20.09 -3.48
N GLN A 10 13.71 19.43 -2.40
CA GLN A 10 14.14 18.06 -2.15
C GLN A 10 13.49 17.19 -3.22
N ASP A 11 14.31 16.80 -4.20
CA ASP A 11 14.04 15.65 -5.04
C ASP A 11 13.53 14.52 -4.16
N LYS A 12 12.28 14.11 -4.39
CA LYS A 12 11.64 13.01 -3.67
C LYS A 12 12.24 11.70 -4.18
N ALA A 13 13.50 11.47 -3.82
CA ALA A 13 14.30 10.35 -4.23
C ALA A 13 13.53 9.05 -4.04
N MET A 14 13.30 8.36 -5.16
CA MET A 14 12.57 7.09 -5.35
C MET A 14 12.39 6.27 -4.06
N GLU A 15 11.41 6.60 -3.22
CA GLU A 15 11.18 5.88 -1.96
C GLU A 15 10.69 4.48 -2.33
N ALA A 16 11.52 3.47 -2.06
CA ALA A 16 11.24 2.10 -2.47
C ALA A 16 9.86 1.66 -1.93
N PRO A 17 9.02 1.02 -2.77
CA PRO A 17 7.65 0.69 -2.40
C PRO A 17 7.63 -0.18 -1.13
N ARG A 18 6.73 0.15 -0.21
CA ARG A 18 6.57 -0.55 1.07
C ARG A 18 6.26 -2.03 0.82
N VAL A 19 7.18 -2.91 1.19
CA VAL A 19 7.03 -4.36 0.94
C VAL A 19 6.16 -5.00 2.01
N ILE A 20 5.07 -5.64 1.57
CA ILE A 20 4.17 -6.46 2.39
C ILE A 20 4.34 -7.92 1.94
N LYS A 21 4.62 -8.83 2.88
CA LYS A 21 4.74 -10.26 2.61
C LYS A 21 3.42 -10.97 2.92
N LYS A 22 2.85 -11.63 1.92
CA LYS A 22 1.68 -12.51 2.09
C LYS A 22 2.12 -13.93 2.43
N TYR A 23 1.59 -14.49 3.50
CA TYR A 23 1.80 -15.88 3.91
C TYR A 23 0.58 -16.76 3.57
N PRO A 24 0.74 -18.09 3.44
CA PRO A 24 -0.36 -18.99 3.03
C PRO A 24 -1.59 -18.97 3.95
N ASN A 25 -1.39 -18.70 5.23
CA ASN A 25 -2.44 -18.58 6.25
C ASN A 25 -3.20 -17.23 6.19
N ARG A 26 -3.30 -16.63 4.99
CA ARG A 26 -3.87 -15.31 4.69
C ARG A 26 -3.25 -14.11 5.45
N ARG A 27 -2.20 -14.31 6.25
CA ARG A 27 -1.55 -13.22 7.00
C ARG A 27 -0.73 -12.34 6.07
N LEU A 28 -0.87 -11.03 6.24
CA LEU A 28 -0.02 -10.01 5.62
C LEU A 28 0.95 -9.51 6.70
N TYR A 29 2.24 -9.49 6.39
CA TYR A 29 3.27 -8.95 7.28
C TYR A 29 3.97 -7.77 6.60
N ASP A 30 4.04 -6.65 7.29
CA ASP A 30 4.61 -5.42 6.79
C ASP A 30 6.11 -5.32 7.15
N MET A 31 6.97 -5.20 6.13
CA MET A 31 8.42 -5.10 6.36
C MET A 31 8.83 -3.73 6.93
N ARG A 32 8.04 -2.66 6.73
CA ARG A 32 8.32 -1.29 7.23
C ARG A 32 7.91 -1.14 8.69
N SER A 33 6.68 -1.56 9.04
CA SER A 33 6.18 -1.49 10.42
C SER A 33 6.47 -2.74 11.27
N LYS A 34 7.11 -3.77 10.68
CA LYS A 34 7.57 -5.01 11.34
C LYS A 34 6.47 -5.75 12.11
N ARG A 35 5.23 -5.69 11.62
CA ARG A 35 4.07 -6.32 12.24
C ARG A 35 3.12 -6.94 11.21
N TYR A 36 2.25 -7.81 11.69
CA TYR A 36 1.10 -8.24 10.90
C TYR A 36 0.12 -7.07 10.73
N ILE A 37 -0.49 -7.02 9.55
CA ILE A 37 -1.51 -6.04 9.16
C ILE A 37 -2.72 -6.76 8.56
N THR A 38 -3.87 -6.11 8.62
CA THR A 38 -5.13 -6.55 8.01
C THR A 38 -5.25 -6.04 6.57
N LEU A 39 -6.19 -6.60 5.79
CA LEU A 39 -6.49 -6.08 4.45
C LEU A 39 -7.04 -4.64 4.52
N CYS A 40 -7.78 -4.30 5.58
CA CYS A 40 -8.26 -2.95 5.83
C CYS A 40 -7.11 -1.94 5.97
N GLU A 41 -6.03 -2.29 6.67
CA GLU A 41 -4.84 -1.44 6.75
C GLU A 41 -4.10 -1.32 5.41
N VAL A 42 -4.14 -2.34 4.55
CA VAL A 42 -3.62 -2.23 3.17
C VAL A 42 -4.51 -1.32 2.33
N LYS A 43 -5.84 -1.35 2.50
CA LYS A 43 -6.76 -0.38 1.89
C LYS A 43 -6.41 1.05 2.31
N THR A 44 -6.07 1.30 3.58
CA THR A 44 -5.60 2.62 4.03
C THR A 44 -4.39 3.10 3.24
N LEU A 45 -3.41 2.22 2.93
CA LEU A 45 -2.25 2.60 2.11
C LEU A 45 -2.64 3.01 0.67
N VAL A 46 -3.67 2.37 0.08
CA VAL A 46 -4.23 2.77 -1.23
C VAL A 46 -4.84 4.16 -1.15
N LEU A 47 -5.66 4.42 -0.12
CA LEU A 47 -6.34 5.71 0.10
C LEU A 47 -5.35 6.86 0.38
N GLU A 48 -4.28 6.56 1.13
CA GLU A 48 -3.17 7.49 1.42
C GLU A 48 -2.21 7.68 0.24
N GLN A 49 -2.45 7.03 -0.90
CA GLN A 49 -1.56 7.02 -2.08
C GLN A 49 -0.12 6.59 -1.74
N THR A 50 0.04 5.77 -0.69
CA THR A 50 1.35 5.26 -0.25
C THR A 50 1.78 4.11 -1.17
N PRO A 51 2.93 4.20 -1.86
CA PRO A 51 3.39 3.13 -2.74
C PRO A 51 3.76 1.88 -1.93
N PHE A 52 3.15 0.75 -2.27
CA PHE A 52 3.42 -0.56 -1.67
C PHE A 52 3.47 -1.66 -2.73
N GLN A 53 4.09 -2.79 -2.36
CA GLN A 53 4.12 -4.00 -3.17
C GLN A 53 3.79 -5.20 -2.27
N VAL A 54 2.96 -6.12 -2.74
CA VAL A 54 2.66 -7.37 -2.01
C VAL A 54 3.36 -8.53 -2.69
N ILE A 55 4.24 -9.22 -1.95
CA ILE A 55 5.00 -10.37 -2.43
C ILE A 55 4.56 -11.63 -1.67
N ASP A 56 4.35 -12.75 -2.37
CA ASP A 56 4.13 -14.04 -1.70
C ASP A 56 5.42 -14.52 -1.03
N ALA A 57 5.35 -14.79 0.28
CA ALA A 57 6.51 -15.18 1.08
C ALA A 57 7.12 -16.54 0.72
N ARG A 58 6.42 -17.38 -0.06
CA ARG A 58 6.93 -18.68 -0.55
C ARG A 58 7.42 -18.61 -1.99
N THR A 59 6.64 -18.01 -2.89
CA THR A 59 6.94 -18.03 -4.33
C THR A 59 7.69 -16.80 -4.83
N GLN A 60 7.83 -15.75 -4.00
CA GLN A 60 8.32 -14.42 -4.38
C GLN A 60 7.52 -13.76 -5.52
N GLN A 61 6.31 -14.26 -5.80
CA GLN A 61 5.44 -13.70 -6.83
C GLN A 61 4.84 -12.37 -6.38
N ASP A 62 4.78 -11.40 -7.29
CA ASP A 62 4.03 -10.17 -7.08
C ASP A 62 2.52 -10.44 -7.10
N LEU A 63 1.87 -10.18 -5.96
CA LEU A 63 0.44 -10.34 -5.73
C LEU A 63 -0.27 -8.99 -5.53
N THR A 64 0.40 -7.86 -5.81
CA THR A 64 -0.13 -6.51 -5.61
C THR A 64 -1.46 -6.32 -6.35
N ARG A 65 -1.52 -6.72 -7.63
CA ARG A 65 -2.76 -6.70 -8.42
C ARG A 65 -3.88 -7.54 -7.77
N CYS A 66 -3.56 -8.76 -7.32
CA CYS A 66 -4.54 -9.66 -6.71
C CYS A 66 -5.10 -9.10 -5.39
N ILE A 67 -4.26 -8.46 -4.58
CA ILE A 67 -4.68 -7.82 -3.32
C ILE A 67 -5.54 -6.58 -3.58
N LEU A 68 -5.17 -5.75 -4.57
CA LEU A 68 -6.00 -4.61 -4.98
C LEU A 68 -7.38 -5.06 -5.47
N MET A 69 -7.44 -6.12 -6.28
CA MET A 69 -8.71 -6.74 -6.71
C MET A 69 -9.52 -7.28 -5.52
N GLN A 70 -8.87 -7.93 -4.56
CA GLN A 70 -9.54 -8.43 -3.35
C GLN A 70 -10.13 -7.27 -2.52
N ILE A 71 -9.38 -6.17 -2.34
CA ILE A 71 -9.87 -4.97 -1.64
C ILE A 71 -11.12 -4.42 -2.32
N ILE A 72 -11.10 -4.24 -3.66
CA ILE A 72 -12.24 -3.71 -4.41
C ILE A 72 -13.48 -4.61 -4.25
N LEU A 73 -13.30 -5.94 -4.35
CA LEU A 73 -14.41 -6.90 -4.20
C LEU A 73 -14.97 -6.93 -2.76
N GLU A 74 -14.13 -6.77 -1.74
CA GLU A 74 -14.57 -6.74 -0.34
C GLU A 74 -15.37 -5.46 0.00
N GLU A 75 -15.05 -4.31 -0.61
CA GLU A 75 -15.83 -3.07 -0.43
C GLU A 75 -17.24 -3.20 -1.05
N GLU A 76 -17.32 -3.63 -2.32
CA GLU A 76 -18.59 -3.75 -3.07
C GLU A 76 -19.55 -4.78 -2.43
N LEU A 77 -19.03 -5.84 -1.80
CA LEU A 77 -19.81 -6.82 -1.06
C LEU A 77 -20.13 -6.40 0.40
N GLY A 78 -19.36 -5.44 0.94
CA GLY A 78 -19.28 -5.17 2.38
C GLY A 78 -20.20 -4.07 2.88
N LYS A 79 -20.19 -2.89 2.22
CA LYS A 79 -21.07 -1.73 2.47
C LYS A 79 -20.69 -0.55 1.56
N SER A 80 -21.69 -0.01 0.88
CA SER A 80 -21.64 1.22 0.06
C SER A 80 -20.64 1.17 -1.10
N PRO A 81 -21.10 1.13 -2.37
CA PRO A 81 -20.18 1.05 -3.51
C PRO A 81 -19.27 2.27 -3.55
N LEU A 82 -17.99 2.05 -3.88
CA LEU A 82 -17.02 3.13 -4.04
C LEU A 82 -17.39 4.06 -5.22
N PHE A 83 -18.27 3.56 -6.09
CA PHE A 83 -18.84 4.24 -7.26
C PHE A 83 -20.34 4.51 -7.09
N SER A 84 -20.76 5.03 -5.93
CA SER A 84 -22.07 5.69 -5.82
C SER A 84 -22.01 7.08 -6.47
N CYS A 85 -22.24 7.12 -7.79
CA CYS A 85 -22.55 8.35 -8.52
C CYS A 85 -24.01 8.79 -8.28
#